data_AF-A0A833H047-F1
#
_entry.id   AF-A0A833H047-F1
#
_cell.length_a   1.000
_cell.length_b   1.000
_cell.length_c   1.000
_cell.angle_alpha   90.00
_cell.angle_beta   90.00
_cell.angle_gamma   90.00
#
_symmetry.space_group_name_H-M   'P 1'
#
loop_
_entity.id
_entity.type
_entity.pdbx_description
1 polymer ?
#
loop_
_entity_poly.entity_id
_entity_poly.type
_entity_poly.pdbx_seq_one_letter_code
_entity_poly.pdbx_strand_id
1 'polypeptide(L)'
;MVTDSQFFSDILDQLDLALDQMAMQDLNLDRFALLLIDNVVELTLHRYARTKGHRRNNFWTKLDHPDELAKLADKALCQNFDAKVKLAKFTKLIDESRAQSIRCLHKFRNAAHHAGAKHEAIAHSLAMFYFVVACELLIAYHKQSGGWSAGLHDSASHRALKYLGKPNFIQGKDTFEQVWPRLLEVADSLPFDLTADLFSDLSATIDETEKLLTFLEDNTAEMSREDLVLEAQARTLSLTDEGFKFAQENQCPPDLLLDEYFHWFAKNYPFPERRDPLPTWRKRAKQIGNQANRDLALKQYCDFLGQTEKTRSSIYEAVIELDVKIQRAIDQRRGK
;
A
#
# COMPACT_ATOMS: atom_id res chain seq x y z
N MET A 1 -27.34 19.60 4.03
CA MET A 1 -27.15 18.16 3.75
C MET A 1 -26.72 18.04 2.31
N VAL A 2 -25.59 17.40 2.01
CA VAL A 2 -25.20 17.08 0.62
C VAL A 2 -26.17 16.03 0.11
N THR A 3 -26.92 16.35 -0.95
CA THR A 3 -27.82 15.40 -1.62
C THR A 3 -27.02 14.22 -2.16
N ASP A 4 -27.64 13.04 -2.29
CA ASP A 4 -26.95 11.88 -2.87
C ASP A 4 -26.45 12.17 -4.30
N SER A 5 -27.20 12.97 -5.05
CA SER A 5 -26.81 13.43 -6.39
C SER A 5 -25.53 14.28 -6.39
N GLN A 6 -25.39 15.21 -5.43
CA GLN A 6 -24.17 16.03 -5.33
C GLN A 6 -22.96 15.16 -5.00
N PHE A 7 -23.11 14.24 -4.04
CA PHE A 7 -22.03 13.32 -3.67
C PHE A 7 -21.53 12.50 -4.85
N PHE A 8 -22.44 11.86 -5.60
CA PHE A 8 -22.01 11.06 -6.75
C PHE A 8 -21.44 11.91 -7.89
N SER A 9 -21.91 13.16 -8.07
CA SER A 9 -21.26 14.09 -9.01
C SER A 9 -19.83 14.42 -8.58
N ASP A 10 -19.61 14.75 -7.30
CA ASP A 10 -18.28 15.09 -6.78
C ASP A 10 -17.29 13.92 -6.89
N ILE A 11 -17.79 12.69 -6.68
CA ILE A 11 -17.01 11.47 -6.85
C ILE A 11 -16.68 11.23 -8.33
N LEU A 12 -17.66 11.40 -9.22
CA LEU A 12 -17.47 11.24 -10.66
C LEU A 12 -16.45 12.24 -11.20
N ASP A 13 -16.50 13.49 -10.74
CA ASP A 13 -15.55 14.53 -11.15
C ASP A 13 -14.11 14.18 -10.76
N GLN A 14 -13.91 13.66 -9.55
CA GLN A 14 -12.60 13.24 -9.08
C GLN A 14 -12.07 12.04 -9.85
N LEU A 15 -12.92 11.06 -10.16
CA LEU A 15 -12.52 9.88 -10.93
C LEU A 15 -12.23 10.24 -12.40
N ASP A 16 -13.06 11.06 -13.03
CA ASP A 16 -12.79 11.55 -14.40
C ASP A 16 -11.51 12.38 -14.46
N LEU A 17 -11.28 13.25 -13.47
CA LEU A 17 -10.01 13.96 -13.37
C LEU A 17 -8.84 12.99 -13.19
N ALA A 18 -8.95 11.99 -12.30
CA ALA A 18 -7.90 10.99 -12.13
C ALA A 18 -7.56 10.26 -13.44
N LEU A 19 -8.57 9.90 -14.25
CA LEU A 19 -8.36 9.31 -15.58
C LEU A 19 -7.61 10.25 -16.52
N ASP A 20 -7.98 11.52 -16.60
CA ASP A 20 -7.26 12.51 -17.41
C ASP A 20 -5.78 12.58 -17.01
N GLN A 21 -5.49 12.53 -15.70
CA GLN A 21 -4.12 12.61 -15.19
C GLN A 21 -3.32 11.34 -15.52
N MET A 22 -3.90 10.15 -15.32
CA MET A 22 -3.24 8.88 -15.67
C MET A 22 -3.03 8.74 -17.19
N ALA A 23 -3.93 9.29 -18.01
CA ALA A 23 -3.78 9.27 -19.47
C ALA A 23 -2.56 10.06 -19.99
N MET A 24 -2.04 11.00 -19.20
CA MET A 24 -0.83 11.76 -19.55
C MET A 24 0.46 10.98 -19.33
N GLN A 25 0.42 9.85 -18.61
CA GLN A 25 1.57 8.98 -18.31
C GLN A 25 2.76 9.73 -17.67
N ASP A 26 2.46 10.73 -16.84
CA ASP A 26 3.46 11.44 -16.05
C ASP A 26 3.37 11.00 -14.59
N LEU A 27 4.53 10.73 -13.99
CA LEU A 27 4.64 10.23 -12.63
C LEU A 27 3.96 11.13 -11.58
N ASN A 28 4.09 12.45 -11.71
CA ASN A 28 3.48 13.37 -10.74
C ASN A 28 1.96 13.39 -10.91
N LEU A 29 1.48 13.22 -12.14
CA LEU A 29 0.06 13.13 -12.45
C LEU A 29 -0.53 11.80 -11.96
N ASP A 30 0.20 10.68 -12.04
CA ASP A 30 -0.20 9.39 -11.45
C ASP A 30 -0.29 9.46 -9.92
N ARG A 31 0.68 10.13 -9.27
CA ARG A 31 0.62 10.40 -7.82
C ARG A 31 -0.59 11.23 -7.44
N PHE A 32 -0.89 12.25 -8.23
CA PHE A 32 -2.06 13.08 -8.01
C PHE A 32 -3.36 12.30 -8.25
N ALA A 33 -3.42 11.43 -9.26
CA ALA A 33 -4.53 10.52 -9.47
C ALA A 33 -4.75 9.58 -8.28
N LEU A 34 -3.69 8.99 -7.72
CA LEU A 34 -3.76 8.17 -6.49
C LEU A 34 -4.41 8.93 -5.32
N LEU A 35 -4.12 10.22 -5.17
CA LEU A 35 -4.74 11.05 -4.12
C LEU A 35 -6.23 11.24 -4.33
N LEU A 36 -6.64 11.54 -5.57
CA LEU A 36 -8.06 11.70 -5.92
C LEU A 36 -8.83 10.40 -5.71
N ILE A 37 -8.27 9.28 -6.16
CA ILE A 37 -8.88 7.95 -6.03
C ILE A 37 -9.00 7.55 -4.56
N ASP A 38 -7.95 7.76 -3.75
CA ASP A 38 -7.98 7.44 -2.33
C ASP A 38 -9.03 8.26 -1.58
N ASN A 39 -9.17 9.55 -1.91
CA ASN A 39 -10.23 10.39 -1.35
C ASN A 39 -11.63 9.88 -1.73
N VAL A 40 -11.83 9.45 -2.97
CA VAL A 40 -13.09 8.82 -3.42
C VAL A 40 -13.40 7.57 -2.60
N VAL A 41 -12.41 6.70 -2.38
CA VAL A 41 -12.57 5.47 -1.58
C VAL A 41 -12.90 5.82 -0.12
N GLU A 42 -12.18 6.76 0.48
CA GLU A 42 -12.43 7.20 1.86
C GLU A 42 -13.84 7.78 2.02
N LEU A 43 -14.25 8.70 1.13
CA LEU A 43 -15.57 9.32 1.15
C LEU A 43 -16.68 8.30 0.96
N THR A 44 -16.49 7.31 0.07
CA THR A 44 -17.45 6.22 -0.17
C THR A 44 -17.61 5.36 1.08
N LEU A 45 -16.50 4.93 1.69
CA LEU A 45 -16.55 4.13 2.91
C LEU A 45 -17.14 4.92 4.09
N HIS A 46 -16.85 6.21 4.19
CA HIS A 46 -17.43 7.08 5.21
C HIS A 46 -18.94 7.27 5.03
N ARG A 47 -19.41 7.52 3.79
CA ARG A 47 -20.84 7.61 3.49
C ARG A 47 -21.55 6.28 3.76
N TYR A 48 -20.91 5.16 3.42
CA TYR A 48 -21.43 3.84 3.76
C TYR A 48 -21.57 3.62 5.27
N ALA A 49 -20.55 4.00 6.05
CA ALA A 49 -20.61 3.96 7.51
C ALA A 49 -21.77 4.81 8.04
N ARG A 50 -21.98 6.01 7.47
CA ARG A 50 -23.11 6.88 7.79
C ARG A 50 -24.45 6.22 7.47
N THR A 51 -24.61 5.61 6.29
CA THR A 51 -25.85 4.92 5.90
C THR A 51 -26.18 3.77 6.86
N LYS A 52 -25.17 2.96 7.25
CA LYS A 52 -25.36 1.88 8.24
C LYS A 52 -25.67 2.43 9.63
N GLY A 53 -25.01 3.51 10.03
CA GLY A 53 -25.28 4.22 11.28
C GLY A 53 -26.68 4.86 11.34
N HIS A 54 -27.23 5.34 10.22
CA HIS A 54 -28.57 5.95 10.18
C HIS A 54 -29.71 4.93 10.13
N ARG A 55 -29.51 3.75 9.51
CA ARG A 55 -30.48 2.64 9.53
C ARG A 55 -30.82 2.17 10.96
N ARG A 56 -30.00 2.53 11.96
CA ARG A 56 -30.22 2.41 13.43
C ARG A 56 -31.48 3.08 13.95
N ASN A 57 -31.94 4.17 13.32
CA ASN A 57 -33.14 4.88 13.78
C ASN A 57 -34.46 4.17 13.38
N ASN A 58 -34.37 3.11 12.57
CA ASN A 58 -35.52 2.28 12.25
C ASN A 58 -35.61 1.14 13.25
N PHE A 59 -36.73 1.11 14.00
CA PHE A 59 -37.10 0.17 15.06
C PHE A 59 -36.77 -1.32 14.74
N TRP A 60 -36.84 -1.70 13.46
CA TRP A 60 -36.64 -3.06 12.96
C TRP A 60 -35.19 -3.56 12.91
N THR A 61 -34.17 -2.68 12.93
CA THR A 61 -32.75 -3.08 12.84
C THR A 61 -32.10 -3.42 14.19
N LYS A 62 -32.78 -3.16 15.31
CA LYS A 62 -32.28 -3.46 16.66
C LYS A 62 -32.30 -4.95 17.01
N LEU A 63 -32.99 -5.80 16.24
CA LEU A 63 -33.27 -7.19 16.60
C LEU A 63 -32.19 -8.19 16.11
N ASP A 64 -31.43 -7.90 15.05
CA ASP A 64 -30.59 -8.92 14.42
C ASP A 64 -29.11 -8.94 14.88
N HIS A 65 -28.40 -7.80 15.04
CA HIS A 65 -27.01 -7.77 15.58
C HIS A 65 -26.60 -6.38 16.13
N PRO A 66 -27.05 -5.96 17.34
CA PRO A 66 -27.06 -4.54 17.69
C PRO A 66 -25.73 -3.93 18.18
N ASP A 67 -24.83 -4.69 18.83
CA ASP A 67 -23.70 -4.07 19.55
C ASP A 67 -22.40 -3.97 18.75
N GLU A 68 -22.00 -5.03 18.05
CA GLU A 68 -20.71 -5.05 17.35
C GLU A 68 -20.73 -4.17 16.09
N LEU A 69 -21.80 -4.25 15.29
CA LEU A 69 -21.97 -3.40 14.12
C LEU A 69 -22.01 -1.92 14.49
N ALA A 70 -22.66 -1.57 15.61
CA ALA A 70 -22.71 -0.21 16.12
C ALA A 70 -21.31 0.29 16.53
N LYS A 71 -20.57 -0.51 17.31
CA LYS A 71 -19.19 -0.19 17.70
C LYS A 71 -18.28 -0.01 16.48
N LEU A 72 -18.45 -0.83 15.44
CA LEU A 72 -17.68 -0.72 14.20
C LEU A 72 -18.07 0.53 13.40
N ALA A 73 -19.36 0.85 13.31
CA ALA A 73 -19.86 2.04 12.63
C ALA A 73 -19.40 3.34 13.30
N ASP A 74 -19.50 3.41 14.64
CA ASP A 74 -19.04 4.57 15.41
C ASP A 74 -17.53 4.79 15.22
N LYS A 75 -16.73 3.72 15.24
CA LYS A 75 -15.28 3.80 14.95
C LYS A 75 -14.99 4.23 13.51
N ALA A 76 -15.78 3.76 12.54
CA ALA A 76 -15.63 4.11 11.13
C ALA A 76 -16.04 5.57 10.81
N LEU A 77 -16.93 6.16 11.61
CA LEU A 77 -17.32 7.57 11.47
C LEU A 77 -16.24 8.53 11.98
N CYS A 78 -15.28 8.05 12.76
CA CYS A 78 -14.08 8.80 13.13
C CYS A 78 -13.11 8.93 11.94
N GLN A 79 -11.98 9.62 12.16
CA GLN A 79 -10.94 9.84 11.13
C GLN A 79 -10.15 8.57 10.74
N ASN A 80 -10.33 7.44 11.43
CA ASN A 80 -9.54 6.23 11.18
C ASN A 80 -10.00 5.50 9.90
N PHE A 81 -9.13 5.45 8.88
CA PHE A 81 -9.38 4.74 7.62
C PHE A 81 -9.55 3.22 7.79
N ASP A 82 -8.70 2.57 8.59
CA ASP A 82 -8.77 1.12 8.83
C ASP A 82 -10.11 0.69 9.44
N ALA A 83 -10.68 1.52 10.31
CA ALA A 83 -11.99 1.28 10.89
C ALA A 83 -13.10 1.28 9.81
N LYS A 84 -13.01 2.17 8.82
CA LYS A 84 -13.92 2.23 7.67
C LYS A 84 -13.84 0.96 6.82
N VAL A 85 -12.63 0.52 6.47
CA VAL A 85 -12.39 -0.73 5.74
C VAL A 85 -12.89 -1.94 6.53
N LYS A 86 -12.65 -1.97 7.85
CA LYS A 86 -13.10 -3.06 8.73
C LYS A 86 -14.62 -3.18 8.74
N LEU A 87 -15.36 -2.07 8.81
CA LEU A 87 -16.81 -2.07 8.72
C LEU A 87 -17.31 -2.59 7.36
N ALA A 88 -16.72 -2.12 6.27
CA ALA A 88 -17.08 -2.55 4.92
C ALA A 88 -16.89 -4.08 4.75
N LYS A 89 -15.79 -4.63 5.27
CA LYS A 89 -15.56 -6.07 5.30
C LYS A 89 -16.59 -6.82 6.17
N PHE A 90 -16.80 -6.36 7.39
CA PHE A 90 -17.73 -7.01 8.34
C PHE A 90 -19.15 -7.12 7.77
N THR A 91 -19.57 -6.08 7.05
CA THR A 91 -20.89 -6.02 6.40
C THR A 91 -20.92 -6.63 5.00
N LYS A 92 -19.82 -7.27 4.56
CA LYS A 92 -19.67 -7.90 3.23
C LYS A 92 -19.90 -6.94 2.06
N LEU A 93 -19.60 -5.65 2.23
CA LEU A 93 -19.50 -4.72 1.10
C LEU A 93 -18.29 -5.06 0.22
N ILE A 94 -17.21 -5.47 0.86
CA ILE A 94 -15.98 -5.96 0.24
C ILE A 94 -15.56 -7.25 0.92
N ASP A 95 -14.80 -8.09 0.22
CA ASP A 95 -14.18 -9.28 0.80
C ASP A 95 -12.83 -8.97 1.47
N GLU A 96 -12.17 -10.00 2.02
CA GLU A 96 -10.86 -9.83 2.66
C GLU A 96 -9.77 -9.42 1.66
N SER A 97 -9.78 -9.99 0.46
CA SER A 97 -8.79 -9.71 -0.59
C SER A 97 -8.81 -8.22 -0.94
N ARG A 98 -10.00 -7.69 -1.20
CA ARG A 98 -10.21 -6.29 -1.55
C ARG A 98 -9.93 -5.36 -0.39
N ALA A 99 -10.29 -5.75 0.83
CA ALA A 99 -9.94 -4.98 2.03
C ALA A 99 -8.41 -4.85 2.21
N GLN A 100 -7.64 -5.89 1.87
CA GLN A 100 -6.18 -5.84 1.91
C GLN A 100 -5.63 -4.93 0.82
N SER A 101 -6.10 -5.04 -0.42
CA SER A 101 -5.70 -4.14 -1.52
C SER A 101 -5.96 -2.68 -1.20
N ILE A 102 -7.15 -2.32 -0.70
CA ILE A 102 -7.48 -0.95 -0.30
C ILE A 102 -6.51 -0.42 0.75
N ARG A 103 -6.19 -1.21 1.78
CA ARG A 103 -5.20 -0.80 2.80
C ARG A 103 -3.80 -0.64 2.23
N CYS A 104 -3.39 -1.52 1.33
CA CYS A 104 -2.08 -1.43 0.67
C CYS A 104 -1.97 -0.16 -0.16
N LEU A 105 -2.97 0.12 -1.00
CA LEU A 105 -3.02 1.30 -1.87
C LEU A 105 -3.08 2.60 -1.06
N HIS A 106 -3.85 2.60 0.04
CA HIS A 106 -3.87 3.73 0.97
C HIS A 106 -2.48 4.01 1.60
N LYS A 107 -1.71 2.96 1.95
CA LYS A 107 -0.33 3.12 2.42
C LYS A 107 0.57 3.70 1.34
N PHE A 108 0.45 3.25 0.08
CA PHE A 108 1.21 3.82 -1.03
C PHE A 108 0.92 5.30 -1.24
N ARG A 109 -0.35 5.72 -1.13
CA ARG A 109 -0.71 7.14 -1.17
C ARG A 109 0.02 7.93 -0.08
N ASN A 110 0.07 7.41 1.15
CA ASN A 110 0.74 8.10 2.25
C ASN A 110 2.27 8.10 2.09
N ALA A 111 2.84 7.01 1.54
CA ALA A 111 4.27 6.90 1.28
C ALA A 111 4.73 7.75 0.11
N ALA A 112 3.92 7.92 -0.95
CA ALA A 112 4.22 8.78 -2.09
C ALA A 112 4.46 10.25 -1.70
N HIS A 113 4.00 10.67 -0.52
CA HIS A 113 4.25 11.99 0.04
C HIS A 113 5.54 12.12 0.87
N HIS A 114 6.14 11.00 1.32
CA HIS A 114 7.26 11.02 2.28
C HIS A 114 8.49 10.23 1.82
N ALA A 115 8.34 9.24 0.93
CA ALA A 115 9.40 8.43 0.37
C ALA A 115 9.66 8.88 -1.08
N GLY A 116 10.66 9.74 -1.27
CA GLY A 116 11.19 10.01 -2.60
C GLY A 116 11.70 8.73 -3.28
N ALA A 117 11.56 8.68 -4.61
CA ALA A 117 12.25 7.79 -5.56
C ALA A 117 12.02 6.25 -5.52
N LYS A 118 11.74 5.59 -4.38
CA LYS A 118 11.93 4.12 -4.31
C LYS A 118 10.90 3.23 -5.04
N HIS A 119 9.67 3.70 -5.30
CA HIS A 119 8.61 2.92 -5.97
C HIS A 119 7.87 3.74 -7.04
N GLU A 120 8.58 4.67 -7.68
CA GLU A 120 7.99 5.56 -8.69
C GLU A 120 7.56 4.81 -9.94
N ALA A 121 8.29 3.76 -10.31
CA ALA A 121 8.05 2.98 -11.52
C ALA A 121 6.68 2.27 -11.54
N ILE A 122 6.05 2.04 -10.37
CA ILE A 122 4.76 1.34 -10.27
C ILE A 122 3.58 2.29 -10.02
N ALA A 123 3.83 3.61 -9.92
CA ALA A 123 2.80 4.58 -9.55
C ALA A 123 1.59 4.51 -10.50
N HIS A 124 1.84 4.44 -11.81
CA HIS A 124 0.81 4.33 -12.84
C HIS A 124 -0.08 3.09 -12.64
N SER A 125 0.54 1.91 -12.57
CA SER A 125 -0.18 0.64 -12.40
C SER A 125 -0.93 0.56 -11.08
N LEU A 126 -0.39 1.13 -10.00
CA LEU A 126 -1.10 1.25 -8.73
C LEU A 126 -2.31 2.19 -8.84
N ALA A 127 -2.17 3.33 -9.53
CA ALA A 127 -3.25 4.29 -9.74
C ALA A 127 -4.39 3.66 -10.56
N MET A 128 -4.05 3.01 -11.67
CA MET A 128 -5.00 2.30 -12.53
C MET A 128 -5.70 1.16 -11.78
N PHE A 129 -4.97 0.35 -11.01
CA PHE A 129 -5.59 -0.71 -10.22
C PHE A 129 -6.49 -0.14 -9.10
N TYR A 130 -6.06 0.94 -8.43
CA TYR A 130 -6.88 1.57 -7.39
C TYR A 130 -8.15 2.20 -7.98
N PHE A 131 -8.07 2.74 -9.20
CA PHE A 131 -9.22 3.24 -9.93
C PHE A 131 -10.26 2.15 -10.16
N VAL A 132 -9.83 0.97 -10.62
CA VAL A 132 -10.71 -0.20 -10.77
C VAL A 132 -11.35 -0.58 -9.43
N VAL A 133 -10.54 -0.67 -8.37
CA VAL A 133 -11.00 -0.95 -7.00
C VAL A 133 -12.06 0.06 -6.54
N ALA A 134 -11.87 1.35 -6.81
CA ALA A 134 -12.79 2.41 -6.42
C ALA A 134 -14.12 2.31 -7.17
N CYS A 135 -14.08 2.04 -8.48
CA CYS A 135 -15.29 1.84 -9.28
C CYS A 135 -16.08 0.61 -8.80
N GLU A 136 -15.41 -0.52 -8.56
CA GLU A 136 -16.06 -1.74 -8.03
C GLU A 136 -16.67 -1.51 -6.64
N LEU A 137 -15.98 -0.77 -5.76
CA LEU A 137 -16.52 -0.37 -4.46
C LEU A 137 -17.79 0.49 -4.60
N LEU A 138 -17.80 1.44 -5.52
CA LEU A 138 -18.97 2.29 -5.80
C LEU A 138 -20.15 1.47 -6.35
N ILE A 139 -19.89 0.51 -7.24
CA ILE A 139 -20.90 -0.43 -7.74
C ILE A 139 -21.49 -1.26 -6.59
N ALA A 140 -20.63 -1.82 -5.72
CA ALA A 140 -21.07 -2.60 -4.57
C ALA A 140 -21.89 -1.73 -3.58
N TYR A 141 -21.44 -0.51 -3.34
CA TYR A 141 -22.13 0.46 -2.48
C TYR A 141 -23.51 0.81 -3.03
N HIS A 142 -23.60 1.09 -4.33
CA HIS A 142 -24.85 1.41 -5.01
C HIS A 142 -25.86 0.25 -4.91
N LYS A 143 -25.42 -0.99 -5.19
CA LYS A 143 -26.27 -2.19 -5.09
C LYS A 143 -26.83 -2.39 -3.69
N GLN A 144 -26.01 -2.22 -2.65
CA GLN A 144 -26.45 -2.42 -1.26
C GLN A 144 -27.29 -1.28 -0.69
N SER A 145 -27.23 -0.09 -1.29
CA SER A 145 -28.03 1.06 -0.86
C SER A 145 -29.46 1.04 -1.40
N GLY A 146 -29.76 0.21 -2.41
CA GLY A 146 -31.11 -0.03 -2.93
C GLY A 146 -31.52 0.86 -4.09
N GLY A 147 -30.54 1.39 -4.84
CA GLY A 147 -30.77 2.33 -5.95
C GLY A 147 -31.05 3.74 -5.46
N TRP A 148 -30.68 4.74 -6.25
CA TRP A 148 -30.91 6.15 -5.90
C TRP A 148 -31.65 6.85 -7.05
N SER A 149 -32.77 7.51 -6.73
CA SER A 149 -33.41 8.42 -7.69
C SER A 149 -32.72 9.77 -7.61
N ALA A 150 -31.89 10.10 -8.60
CA ALA A 150 -31.35 11.45 -8.75
C ALA A 150 -32.38 12.32 -9.51
N GLY A 151 -32.85 13.38 -8.87
CA GLY A 151 -33.39 14.53 -9.60
C GLY A 151 -32.21 15.27 -10.21
N LEU A 152 -31.97 15.11 -11.51
CA LEU A 152 -30.75 15.54 -12.20
C LEU A 152 -30.68 17.05 -12.52
N HIS A 153 -31.43 17.88 -11.80
CA HIS A 153 -31.86 19.13 -12.40
C HIS A 153 -30.87 20.31 -12.28
N ASP A 154 -29.94 20.34 -11.30
CA ASP A 154 -29.14 21.56 -11.06
C ASP A 154 -27.70 21.39 -10.54
N SER A 155 -27.16 20.17 -10.42
CA SER A 155 -25.90 19.97 -9.65
C SER A 155 -24.83 19.07 -10.26
N ALA A 156 -25.01 18.58 -11.49
CA ALA A 156 -24.01 17.76 -12.16
C ALA A 156 -22.99 18.66 -12.88
N SER A 157 -21.69 18.44 -12.63
CA SER A 157 -20.64 19.17 -13.35
C SER A 157 -20.61 18.83 -14.84
N HIS A 158 -19.93 19.67 -15.64
CA HIS A 158 -19.69 19.36 -17.05
C HIS A 158 -18.94 18.04 -17.28
N ARG A 159 -18.05 17.64 -16.36
CA ARG A 159 -17.35 16.34 -16.41
C ARG A 159 -18.32 15.19 -16.15
N ALA A 160 -19.17 15.33 -15.14
CA ALA A 160 -20.19 14.35 -14.81
C ALA A 160 -21.18 14.07 -15.96
N LEU A 161 -21.58 15.12 -16.69
CA LEU A 161 -22.52 15.01 -17.81
C LEU A 161 -22.02 14.13 -18.97
N LYS A 162 -20.70 13.98 -19.16
CA LYS A 162 -20.09 13.07 -20.17
C LYS A 162 -20.57 11.63 -19.99
N TYR A 163 -20.69 11.18 -18.74
CA TYR A 163 -21.02 9.81 -18.39
C TYR A 163 -22.52 9.58 -18.21
N LEU A 164 -23.24 10.59 -17.73
CA LEU A 164 -24.68 10.53 -17.44
C LEU A 164 -25.56 10.55 -18.70
N GLY A 165 -25.03 11.01 -19.85
CA GLY A 165 -25.78 11.08 -21.11
C GLY A 165 -26.88 12.15 -21.09
N LYS A 166 -27.82 12.08 -22.05
CA LYS A 166 -28.98 12.99 -22.07
C LYS A 166 -30.01 12.50 -21.04
N PRO A 167 -30.44 13.34 -20.08
CA PRO A 167 -31.45 12.94 -19.10
C PRO A 167 -32.78 12.64 -19.80
N ASN A 168 -33.16 11.36 -19.85
CA ASN A 168 -34.51 10.96 -20.24
C ASN A 168 -35.42 11.08 -19.02
N PHE A 169 -36.37 12.01 -19.07
CA PHE A 169 -37.36 12.32 -18.00
C PHE A 169 -38.13 11.11 -17.46
N ILE A 170 -38.13 9.97 -18.18
CA ILE A 170 -38.92 8.78 -17.85
C ILE A 170 -38.10 7.73 -17.05
N GLN A 171 -36.76 7.78 -17.07
CA GLN A 171 -35.89 6.86 -16.33
C GLN A 171 -35.32 7.52 -15.06
N GLY A 172 -36.20 7.90 -14.14
CA GLY A 172 -35.86 8.58 -12.88
C GLY A 172 -35.22 7.69 -11.79
N LYS A 173 -34.77 6.48 -12.11
CA LYS A 173 -34.06 5.60 -11.17
C LYS A 173 -32.82 5.06 -11.87
N ASP A 174 -31.66 5.32 -11.27
CA ASP A 174 -30.37 4.72 -11.61
C ASP A 174 -29.52 5.32 -12.75
N THR A 175 -29.57 6.65 -12.96
CA THR A 175 -28.61 7.33 -13.87
C THR A 175 -27.14 7.08 -13.48
N PHE A 176 -26.84 6.89 -12.18
CA PHE A 176 -25.49 6.63 -11.70
C PHE A 176 -25.08 5.15 -11.71
N GLU A 177 -26.02 4.21 -11.87
CA GLU A 177 -25.68 2.78 -11.89
C GLU A 177 -24.79 2.42 -13.08
N GLN A 178 -24.99 3.11 -14.22
CA GLN A 178 -24.25 2.89 -15.46
C GLN A 178 -22.94 3.70 -15.55
N VAL A 179 -22.75 4.68 -14.67
CA VAL A 179 -21.57 5.56 -14.70
C VAL A 179 -20.29 4.80 -14.38
N TRP A 180 -20.30 4.01 -13.29
CA TRP A 180 -19.10 3.32 -12.82
C TRP A 180 -18.63 2.22 -13.80
N PRO A 181 -19.53 1.38 -14.38
CA PRO A 181 -19.16 0.49 -15.47
C PRO A 181 -18.57 1.23 -16.68
N ARG A 182 -19.12 2.38 -17.04
CA ARG A 182 -18.59 3.18 -18.17
C ARG A 182 -17.22 3.77 -17.88
N LEU A 183 -16.93 4.18 -16.64
CA LEU A 183 -15.58 4.58 -16.24
C LEU A 183 -14.59 3.42 -16.31
N LEU A 184 -15.03 2.20 -15.95
CA LEU A 184 -14.21 1.00 -16.11
C LEU A 184 -13.90 0.73 -17.59
N GLU A 185 -14.88 0.86 -18.50
CA GLU A 185 -14.64 0.73 -19.95
C GLU A 185 -13.62 1.75 -20.47
N VAL A 186 -13.64 2.98 -19.95
CA VAL A 186 -12.62 4.00 -20.29
C VAL A 186 -11.26 3.59 -19.71
N ALA A 187 -11.21 3.13 -18.46
CA ALA A 187 -9.98 2.66 -17.84
C ALA A 187 -9.37 1.46 -18.57
N ASP A 188 -10.18 0.57 -19.14
CA ASP A 188 -9.73 -0.57 -19.94
C ASP A 188 -8.99 -0.15 -21.22
N SER A 189 -9.20 1.08 -21.70
CA SER A 189 -8.45 1.64 -22.83
C SER A 189 -7.07 2.18 -22.47
N LEU A 190 -6.78 2.36 -21.17
CA LEU A 190 -5.49 2.80 -20.66
C LEU A 190 -4.63 1.58 -20.31
N PRO A 191 -3.49 1.36 -21.00
CA PRO A 191 -2.70 0.15 -20.81
C PRO A 191 -1.98 0.18 -19.45
N PHE A 192 -2.14 -0.88 -18.67
CA PHE A 192 -1.33 -1.12 -17.48
C PHE A 192 -1.19 -2.63 -17.22
N ASP A 193 -0.06 -3.03 -16.65
CA ASP A 193 0.16 -4.40 -16.19
C ASP A 193 0.71 -4.37 -14.77
N LEU A 194 -0.21 -4.36 -13.80
CA LEU A 194 0.14 -4.32 -12.39
C LEU A 194 1.10 -5.45 -12.01
N THR A 195 0.87 -6.67 -12.50
CA THR A 195 1.67 -7.82 -12.09
C THR A 195 3.11 -7.70 -12.61
N ALA A 196 3.27 -7.31 -13.88
CA ALA A 196 4.58 -7.10 -14.48
C ALA A 196 5.33 -5.93 -13.83
N ASP A 197 4.65 -4.83 -13.54
CA ASP A 197 5.26 -3.64 -12.93
C ASP A 197 5.68 -3.91 -11.48
N LEU A 198 4.85 -4.58 -10.68
CA LEU A 198 5.20 -5.03 -9.33
C LEU A 198 6.41 -5.98 -9.36
N PHE A 199 6.46 -6.90 -10.32
CA PHE A 199 7.61 -7.80 -10.49
C PHE A 199 8.89 -7.05 -10.86
N SER A 200 8.80 -6.08 -11.77
CA SER A 200 9.93 -5.27 -12.23
C SER A 200 10.53 -4.46 -11.08
N ASP A 201 9.70 -3.75 -10.33
CA ASP A 201 10.11 -2.94 -9.18
C ASP A 201 10.73 -3.80 -8.07
N LEU A 202 10.13 -4.97 -7.81
CA LEU A 202 10.66 -5.89 -6.82
C LEU A 202 12.01 -6.48 -7.26
N SER A 203 12.16 -6.79 -8.55
CA SER A 203 13.43 -7.27 -9.09
C SER A 203 14.50 -6.20 -8.99
N ALA A 204 14.18 -4.94 -9.30
CA ALA A 204 15.10 -3.81 -9.13
C ALA A 204 15.52 -3.63 -7.66
N THR A 205 14.59 -3.75 -6.72
CA THR A 205 14.87 -3.72 -5.27
C THR A 205 15.83 -4.84 -4.83
N ILE A 206 15.63 -6.05 -5.36
CA ILE A 206 16.49 -7.20 -5.06
C ILE A 206 17.88 -7.01 -5.67
N ASP A 207 17.95 -6.53 -6.91
CA ASP A 207 19.21 -6.28 -7.62
C ASP A 207 20.01 -5.14 -6.95
N GLU A 208 19.34 -4.11 -6.43
CA GLU A 208 19.99 -3.08 -5.60
C GLU A 208 20.59 -3.69 -4.34
N THR A 209 19.84 -4.56 -3.64
CA THR A 209 20.36 -5.25 -2.44
C THR A 209 21.54 -6.17 -2.78
N GLU A 210 21.51 -6.85 -3.93
CA GLU A 210 22.63 -7.66 -4.40
C GLU A 210 23.89 -6.81 -4.66
N LYS A 211 23.75 -5.63 -5.26
CA LYS A 211 24.87 -4.70 -5.45
C LYS A 211 25.47 -4.28 -4.11
N LEU A 212 24.64 -4.00 -3.10
CA LEU A 212 25.08 -3.66 -1.75
C LEU A 212 25.85 -4.82 -1.09
N LEU A 213 25.32 -6.05 -1.18
CA LEU A 213 26.01 -7.23 -0.64
C LEU A 213 27.31 -7.51 -1.38
N THR A 214 27.33 -7.38 -2.70
CA THR A 214 28.56 -7.55 -3.51
C THR A 214 29.62 -6.51 -3.11
N PHE A 215 29.21 -5.26 -2.88
CA PHE A 215 30.13 -4.24 -2.37
C PHE A 215 30.72 -4.61 -1.00
N LEU A 216 29.91 -5.14 -0.08
CA LEU A 216 30.41 -5.62 1.21
C LEU A 216 31.42 -6.77 1.02
N GLU A 217 31.09 -7.76 0.20
CA GLU A 217 31.97 -8.91 -0.09
C GLU A 217 33.31 -8.48 -0.69
N ASP A 218 33.29 -7.60 -1.69
CA ASP A 218 34.49 -7.13 -2.37
C ASP A 218 35.45 -6.35 -1.43
N ASN A 219 34.91 -5.80 -0.34
CA ASN A 219 35.63 -4.91 0.57
C ASN A 219 35.79 -5.47 2.00
N THR A 220 35.33 -6.69 2.27
CA THR A 220 35.52 -7.40 3.54
C THR A 220 36.28 -8.69 3.27
N ALA A 221 37.50 -8.79 3.80
CA ALA A 221 38.28 -10.01 3.64
C ALA A 221 37.66 -11.13 4.50
N GLU A 222 37.57 -12.34 3.92
CA GLU A 222 37.32 -13.60 4.63
C GLU A 222 35.89 -13.87 5.16
N MET A 223 34.90 -13.02 4.85
CA MET A 223 33.50 -13.26 5.26
C MET A 223 32.67 -13.89 4.14
N SER A 224 31.82 -14.86 4.49
CA SER A 224 30.81 -15.36 3.57
C SER A 224 29.62 -14.39 3.47
N ARG A 225 28.83 -14.47 2.39
CA ARG A 225 27.59 -13.69 2.23
C ARG A 225 26.63 -13.86 3.39
N GLU A 226 26.54 -15.08 3.93
CA GLU A 226 25.68 -15.40 5.06
C GLU A 226 26.15 -14.68 6.32
N ASP A 227 27.46 -14.65 6.55
CA ASP A 227 28.06 -13.93 7.67
C ASP A 227 27.84 -12.41 7.56
N LEU A 228 27.95 -11.85 6.35
CA LEU A 228 27.69 -10.42 6.11
C LEU A 228 26.24 -10.02 6.41
N VAL A 229 25.28 -10.84 6.00
CA VAL A 229 23.85 -10.62 6.28
C VAL A 229 23.57 -10.72 7.78
N LEU A 230 24.17 -11.69 8.47
CA LEU A 230 24.03 -11.83 9.92
C LEU A 230 24.70 -10.68 10.68
N GLU A 231 25.90 -10.29 10.27
CA GLU A 231 26.63 -9.18 10.89
C GLU A 231 25.88 -7.87 10.70
N ALA A 232 25.38 -7.57 9.50
CA ALA A 232 24.61 -6.36 9.23
C ALA A 232 23.37 -6.27 10.15
N GLN A 233 22.61 -7.36 10.26
CA GLN A 233 21.44 -7.40 11.15
C GLN A 233 21.82 -7.33 12.63
N ALA A 234 22.91 -7.99 13.03
CA ALA A 234 23.41 -7.98 14.40
C ALA A 234 23.85 -6.58 14.84
N ARG A 235 24.58 -5.87 13.99
CA ARG A 235 25.01 -4.49 14.23
C ARG A 235 23.82 -3.57 14.47
N THR A 236 22.89 -3.49 13.51
CA THR A 236 21.70 -2.62 13.66
C THR A 236 20.89 -2.97 14.90
N LEU A 237 20.64 -4.27 15.16
CA LEU A 237 19.84 -4.69 16.31
C LEU A 237 20.51 -4.38 17.65
N SER A 238 21.82 -4.62 17.76
CA SER A 238 22.58 -4.47 19.01
C SER A 238 22.58 -3.03 19.56
N LEU A 239 22.27 -2.05 18.71
CA LEU A 239 22.17 -0.63 19.06
C LEU A 239 20.74 -0.18 19.42
N THR A 240 19.80 -1.11 19.53
CA THR A 240 18.40 -0.83 19.88
C THR A 240 18.06 -1.27 21.30
N ASP A 241 17.01 -0.70 21.90
CA ASP A 241 16.46 -1.13 23.19
C ASP A 241 16.11 -2.63 23.21
N GLU A 242 15.65 -3.16 22.07
CA GLU A 242 15.39 -4.59 21.87
C GLU A 242 16.68 -5.41 22.01
N GLY A 243 17.76 -4.96 21.36
CA GLY A 243 19.08 -5.57 21.47
C GLY A 243 19.60 -5.57 22.90
N PHE A 244 19.59 -4.40 23.57
CA PHE A 244 20.03 -4.28 24.96
C PHE A 244 19.27 -5.22 25.90
N LYS A 245 17.95 -5.27 25.77
CA LYS A 245 17.09 -6.17 26.55
C LYS A 245 17.44 -7.63 26.29
N PHE A 246 17.59 -8.03 25.02
CA PHE A 246 17.95 -9.40 24.67
C PHE A 246 19.32 -9.79 25.24
N ALA A 247 20.33 -8.92 25.13
CA ALA A 247 21.66 -9.16 25.68
C ALA A 247 21.63 -9.36 27.21
N GLN A 248 20.84 -8.56 27.92
CA GLN A 248 20.67 -8.68 29.37
C GLN A 248 19.97 -9.99 29.77
N GLU A 249 18.87 -10.34 29.10
CA GLU A 249 18.09 -11.54 29.41
C GLU A 249 18.85 -12.84 29.09
N ASN A 250 19.76 -12.80 28.11
CA ASN A 250 20.53 -13.96 27.65
C ASN A 250 21.98 -13.97 28.15
N GLN A 251 22.29 -13.18 29.19
CA GLN A 251 23.59 -13.20 29.88
C GLN A 251 24.78 -12.97 28.92
N CYS A 252 24.65 -12.00 28.01
CA CYS A 252 25.76 -11.57 27.17
C CYS A 252 26.97 -11.20 28.03
N PRO A 253 28.18 -11.69 27.73
CA PRO A 253 29.36 -11.34 28.51
C PRO A 253 29.59 -9.81 28.50
N PRO A 254 29.89 -9.20 29.67
CA PRO A 254 29.94 -7.74 29.80
C PRO A 254 31.18 -7.10 29.17
N ASP A 255 32.26 -7.86 28.98
CA ASP A 255 33.57 -7.36 28.57
C ASP A 255 33.93 -7.70 27.11
N LEU A 256 32.93 -7.97 26.26
CA LEU A 256 33.18 -8.24 24.84
C LEU A 256 33.67 -6.97 24.12
N LEU A 257 34.68 -7.12 23.27
CA LEU A 257 34.99 -6.11 22.27
C LEU A 257 33.79 -5.95 21.32
N LEU A 258 33.69 -4.79 20.66
CA LEU A 258 32.53 -4.47 19.83
C LEU A 258 32.27 -5.51 18.72
N ASP A 259 33.32 -6.01 18.07
CA ASP A 259 33.18 -7.05 17.04
C ASP A 259 32.78 -8.41 17.64
N GLU A 260 33.28 -8.75 18.83
CA GLU A 260 32.89 -9.97 19.55
C GLU A 260 31.43 -9.91 20.03
N TYR A 261 30.97 -8.71 20.39
CA TYR A 261 29.58 -8.43 20.75
C TYR A 261 28.65 -8.65 19.56
N PHE A 262 28.99 -8.14 18.37
CA PHE A 262 28.22 -8.39 17.15
C PHE A 262 28.21 -9.87 16.77
N HIS A 263 29.36 -10.55 16.88
CA HIS A 263 29.44 -11.99 16.64
C HIS A 263 28.58 -12.80 17.62
N TRP A 264 28.53 -12.39 18.90
CA TRP A 264 27.63 -12.99 19.88
C TRP A 264 26.17 -12.82 19.47
N PHE A 265 25.76 -11.63 19.00
CA PHE A 265 24.41 -11.42 18.48
C PHE A 265 24.10 -12.32 17.30
N ALA A 266 24.97 -12.33 16.28
CA ALA A 266 24.84 -13.15 15.06
C ALA A 266 24.57 -14.63 15.38
N LYS A 267 25.19 -15.14 16.45
CA LYS A 267 25.04 -16.53 16.90
C LYS A 267 23.79 -16.79 17.74
N ASN A 268 23.44 -15.87 18.65
CA ASN A 268 22.45 -16.14 19.70
C ASN A 268 21.05 -15.58 19.40
N TYR A 269 20.94 -14.50 18.61
CA TYR A 269 19.65 -13.90 18.31
C TYR A 269 18.92 -14.64 17.15
N PRO A 270 17.59 -14.82 17.22
CA PRO A 270 16.82 -15.49 16.17
C PRO A 270 16.50 -14.53 15.01
N PHE A 271 17.53 -14.17 14.22
CA PHE A 271 17.35 -13.30 13.06
C PHE A 271 16.37 -13.88 12.04
N PRO A 272 15.58 -13.03 11.35
CA PRO A 272 14.65 -13.47 10.33
C PRO A 272 15.37 -14.13 9.14
N GLU A 273 16.52 -13.59 8.76
CA GLU A 273 17.36 -14.14 7.70
C GLU A 273 18.68 -14.62 8.30
N ARG A 274 18.92 -15.94 8.22
CA ARG A 274 20.16 -16.59 8.70
C ARG A 274 21.11 -17.03 7.58
N ARG A 275 20.70 -16.81 6.34
CA ARG A 275 21.40 -17.19 5.10
C ARG A 275 21.25 -16.07 4.09
N ASP A 276 21.91 -16.21 2.94
CA ASP A 276 21.68 -15.32 1.80
C ASP A 276 20.18 -15.30 1.44
N PRO A 277 19.50 -14.15 1.59
CA PRO A 277 18.07 -14.07 1.36
C PRO A 277 17.72 -13.93 -0.13
N LEU A 278 18.68 -13.52 -0.99
CA LEU A 278 18.44 -13.19 -2.39
C LEU A 278 17.82 -14.34 -3.20
N PRO A 279 18.27 -15.61 -3.08
CA PRO A 279 17.65 -16.71 -3.82
C PRO A 279 16.17 -16.90 -3.50
N THR A 280 15.78 -16.74 -2.23
CA THR A 280 14.38 -16.84 -1.80
C THR A 280 13.58 -15.62 -2.25
N TRP A 281 14.17 -14.43 -2.16
CA TRP A 281 13.53 -13.19 -2.62
C TRP A 281 13.26 -13.21 -4.13
N ARG A 282 14.22 -13.67 -4.94
CA ARG A 282 14.04 -13.85 -6.40
C ARG A 282 12.93 -14.84 -6.74
N LYS A 283 12.78 -15.93 -5.95
CA LYS A 283 11.66 -16.87 -6.10
C LYS A 283 10.32 -16.19 -5.82
N ARG A 284 10.23 -15.38 -4.75
CA ARG A 284 9.02 -14.61 -4.42
C ARG A 284 8.68 -13.59 -5.51
N ALA A 285 9.67 -12.90 -6.07
CA ALA A 285 9.44 -11.99 -7.19
C ALA A 285 8.85 -12.72 -8.40
N LYS A 286 9.44 -13.85 -8.81
CA LYS A 286 8.87 -14.68 -9.89
C LYS A 286 7.45 -15.18 -9.59
N GLN A 287 7.12 -15.49 -8.34
CA GLN A 287 5.76 -15.87 -7.95
C GLN A 287 4.77 -14.72 -8.16
N ILE A 288 5.16 -13.49 -7.82
CA ILE A 288 4.36 -12.28 -8.10
C ILE A 288 4.21 -12.13 -9.61
N GLY A 289 5.30 -12.18 -10.39
CA GLY A 289 5.25 -12.02 -11.85
C GLY A 289 4.37 -13.03 -12.59
N ASN A 290 4.15 -14.21 -12.00
CA ASN A 290 3.27 -15.26 -12.57
C ASN A 290 1.83 -15.20 -12.03
N GLN A 291 1.49 -14.20 -11.23
CA GLN A 291 0.20 -14.13 -10.56
C GLN A 291 -0.88 -13.51 -11.46
N ALA A 292 -1.91 -14.30 -11.79
CA ALA A 292 -3.07 -13.80 -12.53
C ALA A 292 -4.00 -12.92 -11.67
N ASN A 293 -4.07 -13.20 -10.36
CA ASN A 293 -4.89 -12.42 -9.43
C ASN A 293 -4.15 -11.16 -8.95
N ARG A 294 -4.58 -10.00 -9.45
CA ARG A 294 -4.01 -8.68 -9.14
C ARG A 294 -4.05 -8.32 -7.65
N ASP A 295 -5.13 -8.63 -6.95
CA ASP A 295 -5.23 -8.41 -5.49
C ASP A 295 -4.18 -9.23 -4.74
N LEU A 296 -4.01 -10.50 -5.10
CA LEU A 296 -3.03 -11.38 -4.49
C LEU A 296 -1.59 -10.96 -4.82
N ALA A 297 -1.34 -10.51 -6.05
CA ALA A 297 -0.03 -9.98 -6.48
C ALA A 297 0.36 -8.77 -5.63
N LEU A 298 -0.54 -7.80 -5.49
CA LEU A 298 -0.34 -6.60 -4.67
C LEU A 298 -0.10 -6.97 -3.20
N LYS A 299 -0.88 -7.89 -2.65
CA LYS A 299 -0.68 -8.38 -1.27
C LYS A 299 0.71 -8.97 -1.10
N GLN A 300 1.12 -9.89 -1.98
CA GLN A 300 2.42 -10.56 -1.91
C GLN A 300 3.58 -9.56 -2.03
N TYR A 301 3.42 -8.54 -2.86
CA TYR A 301 4.37 -7.43 -3.01
C TYR A 301 4.48 -6.60 -1.72
N CYS A 302 3.36 -6.14 -1.16
CA CYS A 302 3.36 -5.39 0.12
C CYS A 302 3.93 -6.20 1.28
N ASP A 303 3.56 -7.48 1.37
CA ASP A 303 4.08 -8.40 2.38
C ASP A 303 5.60 -8.55 2.22
N PHE A 304 6.12 -8.64 1.00
CA PHE A 304 7.56 -8.68 0.74
C PHE A 304 8.24 -7.39 1.22
N LEU A 305 7.73 -6.22 0.82
CA LEU A 305 8.36 -4.95 1.16
C LEU A 305 8.48 -4.80 2.68
N GLY A 306 7.39 -5.06 3.41
CA GLY A 306 7.38 -4.97 4.87
C GLY A 306 8.21 -6.03 5.58
N GLN A 307 8.22 -7.28 5.09
CA GLN A 307 9.02 -8.36 5.71
C GLN A 307 10.53 -8.17 5.52
N THR A 308 10.93 -7.60 4.38
CA THR A 308 12.35 -7.46 4.02
C THR A 308 12.96 -6.12 4.38
N GLU A 309 12.14 -5.12 4.76
CA GLU A 309 12.57 -3.76 5.04
C GLU A 309 13.71 -3.71 6.07
N LYS A 310 13.54 -4.35 7.24
CA LYS A 310 14.57 -4.35 8.30
C LYS A 310 15.90 -4.91 7.79
N THR A 311 15.88 -6.05 7.10
CA THR A 311 17.10 -6.67 6.55
C THR A 311 17.74 -5.80 5.46
N ARG A 312 16.96 -5.25 4.53
CA ARG A 312 17.49 -4.34 3.48
C ARG A 312 18.10 -3.09 4.07
N SER A 313 17.46 -2.49 5.07
CA SER A 313 17.98 -1.31 5.77
C SER A 313 19.28 -1.62 6.52
N SER A 314 19.37 -2.75 7.23
CA SER A 314 20.61 -3.17 7.89
C SER A 314 21.77 -3.38 6.91
N ILE A 315 21.52 -3.99 5.75
CA ILE A 315 22.54 -4.15 4.71
C ILE A 315 23.00 -2.78 4.18
N TYR A 316 22.05 -1.87 3.92
CA TYR A 316 22.36 -0.53 3.45
C TYR A 316 23.17 0.28 4.48
N GLU A 317 22.82 0.20 5.77
CA GLU A 317 23.58 0.82 6.87
C GLU A 317 25.01 0.27 6.94
N ALA A 318 25.17 -1.06 6.84
CA ALA A 318 26.50 -1.69 6.83
C ALA A 318 27.37 -1.19 5.66
N VAL A 319 26.77 -0.97 4.49
CA VAL A 319 27.48 -0.39 3.33
C VAL A 319 27.93 1.05 3.63
N ILE A 320 27.05 1.89 4.19
CA ILE A 320 27.41 3.28 4.56
C ILE A 320 28.58 3.27 5.54
N GLU A 321 28.54 2.43 6.57
CA GLU A 321 29.62 2.34 7.55
C GLU A 321 30.94 1.92 6.92
N LEU A 322 30.91 0.91 6.05
CA LEU A 322 32.10 0.42 5.36
C LEU A 322 32.68 1.47 4.42
N ASP A 323 31.85 2.16 3.65
CA ASP A 323 32.27 3.24 2.75
C ASP A 323 32.94 4.38 3.52
N VAL A 324 32.37 4.78 4.66
CA VAL A 324 32.99 5.76 5.57
C VAL A 324 34.35 5.28 6.08
N LYS A 325 34.49 4.00 6.44
CA LYS A 325 35.78 3.43 6.88
C LYS A 325 36.81 3.43 5.75
N ILE A 326 36.42 3.06 4.53
CA ILE A 326 37.28 3.08 3.34
C ILE A 326 37.75 4.50 3.06
N GLN A 327 36.83 5.47 3.05
CA GLN A 327 37.15 6.87 2.79
C GLN A 327 38.12 7.44 3.84
N ARG A 328 37.91 7.14 5.13
CA ARG A 328 38.86 7.51 6.20
C ARG A 328 40.24 6.91 6.00
N ALA A 329 40.34 5.63 5.61
CA ALA A 329 41.61 4.97 5.35
C ALA A 329 42.33 5.60 4.13
N ILE A 330 41.58 5.99 3.09
CA ILE A 330 42.12 6.71 1.93
C ILE A 330 42.66 8.08 2.36
N ASP A 331 41.92 8.83 3.18
CA ASP A 331 42.33 10.16 3.64
C ASP A 331 43.57 10.11 4.53
N GLN A 332 43.65 9.14 5.45
CA GLN A 332 44.85 8.89 6.26
C GLN A 332 46.07 8.57 5.38
N ARG A 333 45.91 7.74 4.34
CA ARG A 333 46.99 7.44 3.39
C ARG A 333 47.40 8.66 2.54
N ARG A 334 46.50 9.61 2.35
CA ARG A 334 46.76 10.90 1.68
C ARG A 334 47.34 11.96 2.65
N GLY A 335 47.53 11.63 3.93
CA GLY A 335 48.06 12.54 4.94
C GLY A 335 47.09 13.65 5.34
N LYS A 336 45.77 13.42 5.18
CA LYS A 336 44.71 14.33 5.62
C LYS A 336 44.13 13.92 6.97
#